data_AF-A0A9N8END3-F1
#
_entry.id   AF-A0A9N8END3-F1
#
_cell.length_a   1.000
_cell.length_b   1.000
_cell.length_c   1.000
_cell.angle_alpha   90.00
_cell.angle_beta   90.00
_cell.angle_gamma   90.00
#
_symmetry.space_group_name_H-M   'P 1'
#
loop_
_entity.id
_entity.type
_entity.pdbx_description
1 polymer ?
#
loop_
_entity_poly.entity_id
_entity_poly.type
_entity_poly.pdbx_seq_one_letter_code
_entity_poly.pdbx_strand_id
1 'polypeptide(L)'
;MMSCGRGGLLFFFFLVFFLLLLTATTFWNTNRHNEQVASSDAEVVVEISVGEIAHERESDDGYVCVTMDWWPGNKCDYGVCPWKNGSILTTDLSHPRLQNLLRAIPRVTLRIGGTQADTVVYQDDDSSSSTPCLPFEPSETPSPHFQHGCLTRSKWRDIAAFANQTGANIIFGISALAGRQSSSSAAAVPAWDSSNAEAFLRFLKQDHRLYQSIVGFEFGNELNYVPNRTITPQEQARGFQALHELLQRVFPQKSFQLYGPDLGGWSDTFIRDFLAALGSSNHTSHSILTGITWHSYPLGPGYNNPHLMNTILNPKVLDSFGKKEAAALFNHTHNAKQKLVMGETGGAYNSGHDTVNNRFVDSFWYLQAMGVLAQHRHDMFCRQALVGGNYELINTKPHGSDNNMYYPNPSYFAAYLFAQIMGAQARHVTTLGRMEEHHANANNSGMEDSSSRVRVYAHCHVNHRRLGLLLLNYDNRTTIDFVLKGYDNDNNSDLIPRDEYHITATHIQADQVQCNGETVIVDEQGTFHLHPRTIIHVDSGIIIKVLPQSYAFVVFAKESVVSQRECGGATTTTSNGMASTV
;
A
#
# COMPACT_ATOMS: atom_id res chain seq x y z
N MET A 1 28.62 -63.08 -49.31
CA MET A 1 27.40 -62.24 -49.16
C MET A 1 27.81 -60.87 -48.65
N MET A 2 27.56 -59.88 -49.50
CA MET A 2 27.49 -58.43 -49.31
C MET A 2 28.42 -57.71 -48.32
N SER A 3 29.40 -57.04 -48.93
CA SER A 3 30.02 -55.79 -48.54
C SER A 3 28.97 -54.70 -48.23
N CYS A 4 29.02 -54.14 -47.03
CA CYS A 4 28.53 -52.80 -46.69
C CYS A 4 29.43 -52.30 -45.52
N GLY A 5 30.53 -51.57 -45.72
CA GLY A 5 31.04 -50.90 -46.91
C GLY A 5 31.00 -49.38 -46.73
N ARG A 6 31.92 -48.85 -45.90
CA ARG A 6 32.46 -47.47 -45.94
C ARG A 6 31.52 -46.26 -45.75
N GLY A 7 30.19 -46.40 -45.80
CA GLY A 7 29.25 -45.27 -45.62
C GLY A 7 29.12 -44.77 -44.17
N GLY A 8 29.18 -45.67 -43.19
CA GLY A 8 28.97 -45.33 -41.77
C GLY A 8 30.08 -44.45 -41.17
N LEU A 9 31.33 -44.66 -41.57
CA LEU A 9 32.45 -43.87 -41.04
C LEU A 9 32.43 -42.43 -41.57
N LEU A 10 32.16 -42.25 -42.87
CA LEU A 10 32.01 -40.93 -43.49
C LEU A 10 30.79 -40.17 -42.94
N PHE A 11 29.68 -40.87 -42.68
CA PHE A 11 28.49 -40.28 -42.05
C PHE A 11 28.78 -39.83 -40.62
N PHE A 12 29.55 -40.61 -39.85
CA PHE A 12 29.95 -40.26 -38.49
C PHE A 12 30.86 -39.02 -38.44
N PHE A 13 31.83 -38.93 -39.36
CA PHE A 13 32.68 -37.73 -39.47
C PHE A 13 31.89 -36.49 -39.89
N PHE A 14 30.92 -36.61 -40.81
CA PHE A 14 30.05 -35.50 -41.19
C PHE A 14 29.17 -35.04 -40.02
N LEU A 15 28.62 -35.97 -39.23
CA LEU A 15 27.79 -35.64 -38.07
C LEU A 15 28.58 -34.90 -36.99
N VAL A 16 29.80 -35.36 -36.69
CA VAL A 16 30.68 -34.72 -35.70
C VAL A 16 31.12 -33.33 -36.18
N PHE A 17 31.46 -33.18 -37.46
CA PHE A 17 31.83 -31.88 -38.02
C PHE A 17 30.66 -30.89 -38.04
N PHE A 18 29.44 -31.37 -38.32
CA PHE A 18 28.22 -30.56 -38.29
C PHE A 18 27.86 -30.11 -36.86
N LEU A 19 28.04 -30.97 -35.86
CA LEU A 19 27.86 -30.62 -34.44
C LEU A 19 28.92 -29.62 -33.95
N LEU A 20 30.17 -29.74 -34.43
CA LEU A 20 31.23 -28.76 -34.14
C LEU A 20 30.94 -27.40 -34.79
N LEU A 21 30.37 -27.37 -36.00
CA LEU A 21 29.94 -26.13 -36.66
C LEU A 21 28.72 -25.49 -35.96
N LEU A 22 27.78 -26.29 -35.47
CA LEU A 22 26.64 -25.80 -34.68
C LEU A 22 27.10 -25.21 -33.34
N THR A 23 28.04 -25.86 -32.65
CA THR A 23 28.59 -25.34 -31.38
C THR A 23 29.49 -24.13 -31.59
N ALA A 24 30.25 -24.07 -32.69
CA ALA A 24 31.02 -22.89 -33.05
C ALA A 24 30.11 -21.70 -33.43
N THR A 25 29.02 -21.93 -34.16
CA THR A 25 28.08 -20.85 -34.53
C THR A 25 27.25 -20.36 -33.35
N THR A 26 26.85 -21.24 -32.41
CA THR A 26 26.21 -20.80 -31.16
C THR A 26 27.21 -20.05 -30.29
N PHE A 27 28.44 -20.51 -30.13
CA PHE A 27 29.47 -19.79 -29.38
C PHE A 27 29.80 -18.43 -30.00
N TRP A 28 29.87 -18.33 -31.33
CA TRP A 28 30.14 -17.08 -32.04
C TRP A 28 28.95 -16.10 -32.01
N ASN A 29 27.71 -16.60 -32.08
CA ASN A 29 26.50 -15.78 -31.88
C ASN A 29 26.32 -15.33 -30.41
N THR A 30 26.71 -16.17 -29.44
CA THR A 30 26.66 -15.82 -28.01
C THR A 30 27.72 -14.77 -27.67
N ASN A 31 28.92 -14.87 -28.25
CA ASN A 31 29.97 -13.86 -28.09
C ASN A 31 29.67 -12.57 -28.86
N ARG A 32 29.02 -12.62 -30.05
CA ARG A 32 28.54 -11.39 -30.72
C ARG A 32 27.41 -10.70 -29.95
N HIS A 33 26.55 -11.45 -29.26
CA HIS A 33 25.57 -10.86 -28.35
C HIS A 33 26.22 -10.30 -27.09
N ASN A 34 27.27 -10.93 -26.55
CA ASN A 34 28.00 -10.40 -25.41
C ASN A 34 28.90 -9.20 -25.75
N GLU A 35 29.44 -9.11 -26.96
CA GLU A 35 30.27 -7.97 -27.42
C GLU A 35 29.45 -6.76 -27.89
N GLN A 36 28.13 -6.89 -28.10
CA GLN A 36 27.22 -5.77 -28.38
C GLN A 36 26.44 -5.25 -27.16
N VAL A 37 26.69 -5.77 -25.95
CA VAL A 37 26.08 -5.28 -24.70
C VAL A 37 27.05 -4.42 -23.87
N ALA A 38 28.24 -4.13 -24.37
CA ALA A 38 29.03 -3.00 -23.88
C ALA A 38 28.55 -1.68 -24.54
N SER A 39 27.26 -1.40 -24.42
CA SER A 39 26.72 -0.06 -24.67
C SER A 39 27.12 0.79 -23.46
N SER A 40 27.82 1.88 -23.68
CA SER A 40 28.10 2.91 -22.67
C SER A 40 26.85 3.17 -21.83
N ASP A 41 26.93 2.97 -20.51
CA ASP A 41 25.87 3.34 -19.57
C ASP A 41 25.62 4.84 -19.74
N ALA A 42 24.50 5.19 -20.39
CA ALA A 42 24.05 6.57 -20.42
C ALA A 42 23.56 6.91 -19.01
N GLU A 43 24.46 7.39 -18.14
CA GLU A 43 24.10 7.83 -16.80
C GLU A 43 23.30 9.14 -16.90
N VAL A 44 22.11 9.15 -16.31
CA VAL A 44 21.25 10.33 -16.29
C VAL A 44 21.27 10.95 -14.91
N VAL A 45 21.72 12.19 -14.84
CA VAL A 45 21.75 12.97 -13.61
C VAL A 45 20.41 13.66 -13.39
N VAL A 46 19.79 13.43 -12.23
CA VAL A 46 18.57 14.13 -11.79
C VAL A 46 18.87 14.89 -10.51
N GLU A 47 18.83 16.22 -10.59
CA GLU A 47 19.03 17.07 -9.42
C GLU A 47 17.74 17.17 -8.61
N ILE A 48 17.84 16.95 -7.29
CA ILE A 48 16.73 17.04 -6.35
C ILE A 48 17.03 18.03 -5.23
N SER A 49 16.01 18.72 -4.76
CA SER A 49 16.06 19.53 -3.54
C SER A 49 14.91 19.17 -2.63
N VAL A 50 15.21 19.08 -1.33
CA VAL A 50 14.20 18.89 -0.28
C VAL A 50 13.84 20.26 0.26
N GLY A 51 12.53 20.51 0.37
CA GLY A 51 11.97 21.77 0.83
C GLY A 51 11.27 21.63 2.17
N GLU A 52 10.33 22.56 2.39
CA GLU A 52 9.52 22.65 3.59
C GLU A 52 8.61 21.43 3.83
N ILE A 53 8.01 21.39 5.01
CA ILE A 53 7.00 20.38 5.37
C ILE A 53 5.78 20.57 4.45
N ALA A 54 5.46 19.54 3.66
CA ALA A 54 4.28 19.50 2.81
C ALA A 54 3.03 19.11 3.61
N HIS A 55 3.17 18.13 4.52
CA HIS A 55 2.12 17.70 5.44
C HIS A 55 2.74 17.07 6.69
N GLU A 56 2.10 17.29 7.83
CA GLU A 56 2.47 16.68 9.10
C GLU A 56 1.24 16.00 9.70
N ARG A 57 1.30 14.68 9.84
CA ARG A 57 0.24 13.90 10.49
C ARG A 57 0.30 14.14 12.00
N GLU A 58 -0.85 14.32 12.65
CA GLU A 58 -0.94 14.63 14.09
C GLU A 58 -0.34 13.54 15.00
N SER A 59 -0.23 12.32 14.50
CA SER A 59 0.30 11.17 15.21
C SER A 59 1.07 10.26 14.26
N ASP A 60 2.13 9.61 14.76
CA ASP A 60 2.78 8.51 14.05
C ASP A 60 1.98 7.20 14.18
N ASP A 61 0.64 7.24 14.25
CA ASP A 61 -0.23 6.08 14.55
C ASP A 61 -0.32 5.03 13.42
N GLY A 62 0.64 5.06 12.48
CA GLY A 62 0.76 4.13 11.37
C GLY A 62 0.09 4.64 10.10
N TYR A 63 0.89 5.16 9.17
CA TYR A 63 0.40 5.49 7.82
C TYR A 63 0.08 4.25 6.99
N VAL A 64 0.84 3.18 7.19
CA VAL A 64 0.66 1.90 6.50
C VAL A 64 -0.48 1.14 7.18
N CYS A 65 -1.54 0.95 6.42
CA CYS A 65 -2.67 0.12 6.76
C CYS A 65 -2.81 -1.00 5.71
N VAL A 66 -3.34 -2.13 6.14
CA VAL A 66 -3.65 -3.27 5.29
C VAL A 66 -5.07 -3.72 5.58
N THR A 67 -5.75 -4.27 4.58
CA THR A 67 -7.12 -4.75 4.77
C THR A 67 -7.17 -6.28 4.86
N MET A 68 -8.24 -6.79 5.47
CA MET A 68 -8.69 -8.17 5.28
C MET A 68 -10.16 -8.16 4.92
N ASP A 69 -10.49 -8.82 3.80
CA ASP A 69 -11.85 -8.87 3.25
C ASP A 69 -12.65 -10.05 3.83
N TRP A 70 -13.95 -10.06 3.54
CA TRP A 70 -14.95 -11.05 3.94
C TRP A 70 -15.25 -12.08 2.84
N TRP A 71 -14.59 -12.03 1.69
CA TRP A 71 -14.88 -12.97 0.60
C TRP A 71 -14.75 -14.44 1.03
N PRO A 72 -15.74 -15.29 0.72
CA PRO A 72 -15.66 -16.71 1.03
C PRO A 72 -14.68 -17.42 0.09
N GLY A 73 -14.15 -18.56 0.55
CA GLY A 73 -13.11 -19.30 -0.17
C GLY A 73 -13.55 -19.89 -1.53
N ASN A 74 -14.85 -19.94 -1.80
CA ASN A 74 -15.41 -20.35 -3.08
C ASN A 74 -15.66 -19.17 -4.04
N LYS A 75 -15.27 -17.94 -3.68
CA LYS A 75 -15.26 -16.82 -4.62
C LYS A 75 -14.15 -17.05 -5.65
N CYS A 76 -14.58 -17.25 -6.88
CA CYS A 76 -13.70 -17.34 -8.03
C CYS A 76 -14.07 -16.25 -9.03
N ASP A 77 -13.07 -15.47 -9.40
CA ASP A 77 -13.19 -14.46 -10.45
C ASP A 77 -12.55 -15.04 -11.70
N TYR A 78 -13.34 -15.15 -12.77
CA TYR A 78 -12.81 -15.48 -14.10
C TYR A 78 -11.97 -16.78 -14.17
N GLY A 79 -12.41 -17.80 -13.44
CA GLY A 79 -11.74 -19.12 -13.43
C GLY A 79 -10.57 -19.25 -12.46
N VAL A 80 -10.22 -18.20 -11.71
CA VAL A 80 -9.25 -18.26 -10.62
C VAL A 80 -9.93 -17.94 -9.28
N CYS A 81 -9.48 -18.59 -8.20
CA CYS A 81 -10.05 -18.40 -6.86
C CYS A 81 -9.00 -17.77 -5.93
N PRO A 82 -8.72 -16.46 -6.07
CA PRO A 82 -7.64 -15.82 -5.33
C PRO A 82 -7.99 -15.60 -3.84
N TRP A 83 -9.20 -15.94 -3.41
CA TRP A 83 -9.69 -15.76 -2.04
C TRP A 83 -9.78 -17.05 -1.22
N LYS A 84 -9.40 -18.21 -1.78
CA LYS A 84 -9.66 -19.54 -1.19
C LYS A 84 -9.33 -19.64 0.31
N ASN A 85 -8.16 -19.15 0.71
CA ASN A 85 -7.69 -19.09 2.11
C ASN A 85 -7.25 -17.68 2.52
N GLY A 86 -7.71 -16.65 1.80
CA GLY A 86 -7.19 -15.29 1.86
C GLY A 86 -8.19 -14.27 2.40
N SER A 87 -9.05 -14.64 3.34
CA SER A 87 -10.02 -13.71 3.91
C SER A 87 -10.05 -13.79 5.42
N ILE A 88 -10.66 -12.78 6.07
CA ILE A 88 -10.81 -12.77 7.53
C ILE A 88 -11.57 -14.00 8.03
N LEU A 89 -12.33 -14.69 7.17
CA LEU A 89 -13.07 -15.90 7.49
C LEU A 89 -12.20 -17.15 7.43
N THR A 90 -11.41 -17.31 6.36
CA THR A 90 -10.76 -18.58 6.02
C THR A 90 -9.28 -18.65 6.39
N THR A 91 -8.61 -17.51 6.58
CA THR A 91 -7.19 -17.48 6.92
C THR A 91 -6.93 -18.05 8.33
N ASP A 92 -5.88 -18.86 8.45
CA ASP A 92 -5.35 -19.31 9.74
C ASP A 92 -4.53 -18.20 10.40
N LEU A 93 -5.21 -17.45 11.26
CA LEU A 93 -4.64 -16.33 11.99
C LEU A 93 -3.67 -16.76 13.11
N SER A 94 -3.61 -18.05 13.44
CA SER A 94 -2.67 -18.59 14.43
C SER A 94 -1.30 -18.94 13.83
N HIS A 95 -1.17 -18.90 12.50
CA HIS A 95 0.03 -19.33 11.82
C HIS A 95 1.23 -18.41 12.13
N PRO A 96 2.34 -18.95 12.69
CA PRO A 96 3.47 -18.13 13.15
C PRO A 96 4.07 -17.24 12.06
N ARG A 97 4.19 -17.76 10.83
CA ARG A 97 4.71 -17.01 9.67
C ARG A 97 3.89 -15.76 9.35
N LEU A 98 2.56 -15.87 9.30
CA LEU A 98 1.67 -14.74 9.07
C LEU A 98 1.80 -13.69 10.19
N GLN A 99 1.86 -14.16 11.44
CA GLN A 99 2.00 -13.27 12.60
C GLN A 99 3.32 -12.52 12.62
N ASN A 100 4.43 -13.21 12.30
CA ASN A 100 5.75 -12.61 12.27
C ASN A 100 5.89 -11.60 11.13
N LEU A 101 5.33 -11.91 9.96
CA LEU A 101 5.29 -10.97 8.84
C LEU A 101 4.48 -9.71 9.19
N LEU A 102 3.27 -9.85 9.75
CA LEU A 102 2.50 -8.66 10.13
C LEU A 102 3.19 -7.86 11.25
N ARG A 103 3.78 -8.54 12.24
CA ARG A 103 4.52 -7.90 13.35
C ARG A 103 5.74 -7.11 12.86
N ALA A 104 6.34 -7.52 11.74
CA ALA A 104 7.50 -6.83 11.19
C ALA A 104 7.16 -5.43 10.64
N ILE A 105 5.89 -5.14 10.34
CA ILE A 105 5.43 -3.82 9.89
C ILE A 105 5.04 -3.00 11.13
N PRO A 106 5.85 -1.99 11.54
CA PRO A 106 5.63 -1.28 12.77
C PRO A 106 4.37 -0.42 12.69
N ARG A 107 3.58 -0.42 13.77
CA ARG A 107 2.36 0.39 13.92
C ARG A 107 1.33 0.16 12.80
N VAL A 108 1.32 -1.03 12.20
CA VAL A 108 0.37 -1.35 11.12
C VAL A 108 -1.07 -1.35 11.64
N THR A 109 -1.97 -0.77 10.83
CA THR A 109 -3.41 -0.88 11.07
C THR A 109 -4.00 -1.94 10.16
N LEU A 110 -4.82 -2.82 10.73
CA LEU A 110 -5.60 -3.83 10.03
C LEU A 110 -7.06 -3.34 9.92
N ARG A 111 -7.50 -2.98 8.72
CA ARG A 111 -8.90 -2.63 8.43
C ARG A 111 -9.68 -3.87 7.99
N ILE A 112 -10.71 -4.24 8.75
CA ILE A 112 -11.56 -5.40 8.44
C ILE A 112 -12.88 -4.85 7.88
N GLY A 113 -13.06 -5.02 6.58
CA GLY A 113 -14.13 -4.40 5.80
C GLY A 113 -14.24 -5.02 4.40
N GLY A 114 -14.71 -4.27 3.43
CA GLY A 114 -14.97 -4.76 2.06
C GLY A 114 -16.45 -5.10 1.84
N THR A 115 -16.81 -5.44 0.60
CA THR A 115 -18.22 -5.47 0.16
C THR A 115 -19.13 -6.30 1.04
N GLN A 116 -18.72 -7.47 1.51
CA GLN A 116 -19.63 -8.33 2.29
C GLN A 116 -19.85 -7.86 3.73
N ALA A 117 -19.04 -6.91 4.24
CA ALA A 117 -19.19 -6.37 5.59
C ALA A 117 -20.58 -5.78 5.84
N ASP A 118 -21.21 -5.21 4.81
CA ASP A 118 -22.52 -4.56 4.93
C ASP A 118 -23.62 -5.49 5.40
N THR A 119 -23.52 -6.80 5.14
CA THR A 119 -24.60 -7.77 5.43
C THR A 119 -24.19 -8.85 6.43
N VAL A 120 -22.98 -8.78 6.99
CA VAL A 120 -22.53 -9.71 8.04
C VAL A 120 -23.43 -9.59 9.26
N VAL A 121 -23.91 -10.72 9.75
CA VAL A 121 -24.58 -10.84 11.05
C VAL A 121 -23.57 -11.29 12.11
N TYR A 122 -23.66 -10.76 13.32
CA TYR A 122 -22.83 -11.18 14.44
C TYR A 122 -23.54 -12.26 15.26
N GLN A 123 -22.83 -13.35 15.59
CA GLN A 123 -23.41 -14.44 16.37
C GLN A 123 -23.87 -13.96 17.75
N ASP A 124 -25.14 -14.19 18.04
CA ASP A 124 -25.73 -14.07 19.37
C ASP A 124 -26.13 -15.46 19.89
N ASP A 125 -25.71 -15.77 21.11
CA ASP A 125 -25.99 -17.06 21.76
C ASP A 125 -27.25 -17.00 22.63
N ASP A 126 -27.95 -15.85 22.67
CA ASP A 126 -29.21 -15.76 23.40
C ASP A 126 -30.26 -16.66 22.73
N SER A 127 -30.62 -17.73 23.43
CA SER A 127 -31.43 -18.87 22.98
C SER A 127 -32.81 -18.53 22.38
N SER A 128 -33.23 -17.26 22.44
CA SER A 128 -34.45 -16.74 21.80
C SER A 128 -34.28 -16.40 20.30
N SER A 129 -33.05 -16.25 19.81
CA SER A 129 -32.75 -16.03 18.39
C SER A 129 -32.57 -17.37 17.69
N SER A 130 -33.60 -17.86 17.00
CA SER A 130 -33.59 -19.14 16.27
C SER A 130 -32.78 -19.11 14.96
N THR A 131 -32.01 -18.06 14.69
CA THR A 131 -31.31 -17.89 13.41
C THR A 131 -29.89 -18.48 13.49
N PRO A 132 -29.58 -19.55 12.73
CA PRO A 132 -28.24 -20.14 12.73
C PRO A 132 -27.20 -19.16 12.18
N CYS A 133 -25.99 -19.19 12.76
CA CYS A 133 -24.84 -18.44 12.25
C CYS A 133 -24.30 -19.12 10.99
N LEU A 134 -24.84 -18.73 9.83
CA LEU A 134 -24.53 -19.35 8.54
C LEU A 134 -23.34 -18.67 7.85
N PRO A 135 -22.45 -19.45 7.19
CA PRO A 135 -21.38 -18.88 6.38
C PRO A 135 -21.96 -18.15 5.15
N PHE A 136 -21.11 -17.37 4.47
CA PHE A 136 -21.49 -16.82 3.17
C PHE A 136 -21.66 -17.94 2.13
N GLU A 137 -22.75 -17.88 1.38
CA GLU A 137 -23.04 -18.83 0.30
C GLU A 137 -23.33 -18.11 -1.01
N PRO A 138 -22.95 -18.67 -2.17
CA PRO A 138 -23.27 -18.08 -3.47
C PRO A 138 -24.78 -17.87 -3.64
N SER A 139 -25.15 -16.76 -4.29
CA SER A 139 -26.54 -16.43 -4.60
C SER A 139 -26.70 -16.14 -6.10
N GLU A 140 -27.81 -16.61 -6.68
CA GLU A 140 -28.15 -16.41 -8.10
C GLU A 140 -28.70 -15.00 -8.40
N THR A 141 -29.01 -14.20 -7.37
CA THR A 141 -29.53 -12.84 -7.53
C THR A 141 -28.42 -11.85 -7.90
N PRO A 142 -28.70 -10.80 -8.70
CA PRO A 142 -27.69 -9.83 -9.09
C PRO A 142 -27.17 -9.06 -7.87
N SER A 143 -25.84 -8.97 -7.79
CA SER A 143 -24.99 -8.24 -6.85
C SER A 143 -25.54 -7.94 -5.43
N PRO A 144 -24.83 -8.36 -4.37
CA PRO A 144 -23.64 -9.21 -4.40
C PRO A 144 -23.98 -10.69 -4.54
N HIS A 145 -23.15 -11.41 -5.26
CA HIS A 145 -23.29 -12.84 -5.56
C HIS A 145 -23.25 -13.78 -4.34
N PHE A 146 -23.44 -13.26 -3.12
CA PHE A 146 -23.41 -14.01 -1.88
C PHE A 146 -24.51 -13.55 -0.93
N GLN A 147 -25.09 -14.51 -0.21
CA GLN A 147 -26.11 -14.31 0.81
C GLN A 147 -25.63 -14.87 2.15
N HIS A 148 -26.39 -14.59 3.22
CA HIS A 148 -26.03 -14.91 4.60
C HIS A 148 -24.73 -14.22 5.02
N GLY A 149 -23.85 -14.93 5.72
CA GLY A 149 -22.63 -14.39 6.31
C GLY A 149 -22.80 -14.09 7.78
N CYS A 150 -22.00 -14.77 8.59
CA CYS A 150 -22.01 -14.59 10.02
C CYS A 150 -20.59 -14.62 10.61
N LEU A 151 -20.30 -13.67 11.48
CA LEU A 151 -19.09 -13.66 12.30
C LEU A 151 -19.37 -14.38 13.62
N THR A 152 -18.76 -15.55 13.79
CA THR A 152 -18.86 -16.30 15.05
C THR A 152 -18.06 -15.63 16.16
N ARG A 153 -18.49 -15.81 17.41
CA ARG A 153 -17.73 -15.34 18.58
C ARG A 153 -16.35 -16.01 18.65
N SER A 154 -16.25 -17.27 18.25
CA SER A 154 -14.97 -17.99 18.16
C SER A 154 -14.03 -17.30 17.18
N LYS A 155 -14.51 -16.99 15.98
CA LYS A 155 -13.66 -16.34 14.97
C LYS A 155 -13.23 -14.94 15.42
N TRP A 156 -14.10 -14.18 16.09
CA TRP A 156 -13.66 -12.91 16.67
C TRP A 156 -12.56 -13.06 17.72
N ARG A 157 -12.60 -14.12 18.55
CA ARG A 157 -11.50 -14.40 19.49
C ARG A 157 -10.18 -14.62 18.76
N ASP A 158 -10.20 -15.31 17.62
CA ASP A 158 -9.01 -15.52 16.79
C ASP A 158 -8.49 -14.18 16.22
N ILE A 159 -9.39 -13.32 15.73
CA ILE A 159 -9.05 -11.98 15.20
C ILE A 159 -8.41 -11.12 16.30
N ALA A 160 -9.03 -11.08 17.48
CA ALA A 160 -8.52 -10.32 18.61
C ALA A 160 -7.16 -10.86 19.09
N ALA A 161 -7.01 -12.19 19.16
CA ALA A 161 -5.74 -12.82 19.52
C ALA A 161 -4.64 -12.51 18.50
N PHE A 162 -4.94 -12.55 17.20
CA PHE A 162 -4.02 -12.20 16.12
C PHE A 162 -3.49 -10.78 16.25
N ALA A 163 -4.38 -9.79 16.40
CA ALA A 163 -3.99 -8.39 16.57
C ALA A 163 -3.20 -8.16 17.86
N ASN A 164 -3.57 -8.83 18.97
CA ASN A 164 -2.82 -8.76 20.22
C ASN A 164 -1.40 -9.34 20.08
N GLN A 165 -1.24 -10.44 19.33
CA GLN A 165 0.05 -11.12 19.14
C GLN A 165 0.96 -10.41 18.14
N THR A 166 0.38 -9.70 17.17
CA THR A 166 1.14 -8.94 16.15
C THR A 166 1.39 -7.49 16.57
N GLY A 167 0.61 -6.96 17.52
CA GLY A 167 0.61 -5.55 17.88
C GLY A 167 -0.11 -4.66 16.86
N ALA A 168 -0.88 -5.25 15.93
CA ALA A 168 -1.64 -4.50 14.95
C ALA A 168 -2.85 -3.80 15.59
N ASN A 169 -3.12 -2.58 15.16
CA ASN A 169 -4.36 -1.87 15.47
C ASN A 169 -5.50 -2.41 14.57
N ILE A 170 -6.74 -2.39 15.05
CA ILE A 170 -7.92 -2.78 14.27
C ILE A 170 -8.81 -1.56 14.01
N ILE A 171 -9.18 -1.37 12.74
CA ILE A 171 -10.39 -0.64 12.34
C ILE A 171 -11.41 -1.68 11.88
N PHE A 172 -12.61 -1.68 12.47
CA PHE A 172 -13.63 -2.68 12.19
C PHE A 172 -14.89 -2.07 11.56
N GLY A 173 -15.28 -2.55 10.39
CA GLY A 173 -16.53 -2.15 9.72
C GLY A 173 -17.76 -2.80 10.34
N ILE A 174 -18.67 -1.97 10.87
CA ILE A 174 -19.99 -2.40 11.35
C ILE A 174 -20.94 -2.57 10.16
N SER A 175 -21.68 -3.67 10.17
CA SER A 175 -22.71 -3.96 9.18
C SER A 175 -23.80 -2.89 9.17
N ALA A 176 -23.93 -2.20 8.04
CA ALA A 176 -24.93 -1.16 7.84
C ALA A 176 -26.27 -1.70 7.31
N LEU A 177 -26.28 -2.90 6.72
CA LEU A 177 -27.41 -3.49 5.99
C LEU A 177 -27.88 -4.85 6.52
N ALA A 178 -27.31 -5.40 7.59
CA ALA A 178 -27.86 -6.61 8.23
C ALA A 178 -29.34 -6.41 8.58
N GLY A 179 -30.21 -7.29 8.08
CA GLY A 179 -31.66 -7.20 8.26
C GLY A 179 -32.37 -6.09 7.47
N ARG A 180 -31.64 -5.26 6.69
CA ARG A 180 -32.21 -4.22 5.84
C ARG A 180 -32.30 -4.74 4.41
N GLN A 181 -33.52 -4.92 3.90
CA GLN A 181 -33.70 -5.18 2.48
C GLN A 181 -33.66 -3.86 1.71
N SER A 182 -32.71 -3.71 0.78
CA SER A 182 -32.78 -2.61 -0.18
C SER A 182 -33.94 -2.88 -1.12
N SER A 183 -35.01 -2.09 -1.03
CA SER A 183 -35.85 -1.88 -2.20
C SER A 183 -34.99 -1.26 -3.32
N SER A 184 -35.41 -1.39 -4.57
CA SER A 184 -34.72 -0.88 -5.77
C SER A 184 -34.45 0.64 -5.80
N SER A 185 -34.78 1.39 -4.73
CA SER A 185 -34.45 2.80 -4.55
C SER A 185 -33.84 3.05 -3.16
N ALA A 186 -32.73 3.81 -3.13
CA ALA A 186 -32.01 4.20 -1.91
C ALA A 186 -32.86 5.02 -0.90
N ALA A 187 -34.02 5.53 -1.33
CA ALA A 187 -34.91 6.37 -0.53
C ALA A 187 -35.83 5.59 0.42
N ALA A 188 -35.88 4.25 0.34
CA ALA A 188 -36.82 3.42 1.11
C ALA A 188 -36.13 2.38 2.02
N VAL A 189 -34.83 2.56 2.31
CA VAL A 189 -34.13 1.69 3.28
C VAL A 189 -34.61 2.02 4.70
N PRO A 190 -35.14 1.05 5.48
CA PRO A 190 -35.55 1.27 6.87
C PRO A 190 -34.40 1.80 7.73
N ALA A 191 -34.69 2.49 8.83
CA ALA A 191 -33.64 2.93 9.77
C ALA A 191 -32.77 1.75 10.25
N TRP A 192 -31.50 2.01 10.55
CA TRP A 192 -30.58 0.96 11.01
C TRP A 192 -31.03 0.36 12.36
N ASP A 193 -31.25 -0.95 12.39
CA ASP A 193 -31.47 -1.71 13.61
C ASP A 193 -30.11 -2.10 14.21
N SER A 194 -29.75 -1.41 15.30
CA SER A 194 -28.47 -1.61 15.98
C SER A 194 -28.44 -2.84 16.90
N SER A 195 -29.53 -3.59 17.07
CA SER A 195 -29.64 -4.65 18.09
C SER A 195 -28.57 -5.74 17.94
N ASN A 196 -28.30 -6.19 16.71
CA ASN A 196 -27.26 -7.20 16.46
C ASN A 196 -25.84 -6.66 16.71
N ALA A 197 -25.56 -5.41 16.32
CA ALA A 197 -24.30 -4.76 16.60
C ALA A 197 -24.11 -4.50 18.11
N GLU A 198 -25.17 -4.11 18.83
CA GLU A 198 -25.14 -3.94 20.28
C GLU A 198 -24.82 -5.25 21.00
N ALA A 199 -25.44 -6.37 20.60
CA ALA A 199 -25.13 -7.69 21.16
C ALA A 199 -23.66 -8.07 20.95
N PHE A 200 -23.12 -7.81 19.75
CA PHE A 200 -21.70 -8.02 19.45
C PHE A 200 -20.78 -7.14 20.32
N LEU A 201 -21.02 -5.83 20.37
CA LEU A 201 -20.23 -4.90 21.17
C LEU A 201 -20.29 -5.23 22.68
N ARG A 202 -21.44 -5.70 23.18
CA ARG A 202 -21.57 -6.18 24.55
C ARG A 202 -20.78 -7.46 24.80
N PHE A 203 -20.75 -8.38 23.84
CA PHE A 203 -19.84 -9.54 23.88
C PHE A 203 -18.38 -9.08 23.96
N LEU A 204 -17.96 -8.12 23.13
CA LEU A 204 -16.59 -7.58 23.17
C LEU A 204 -16.24 -7.02 24.55
N LYS A 205 -17.16 -6.25 25.15
CA LYS A 205 -16.97 -5.63 26.46
C LYS A 205 -16.69 -6.63 27.59
N GLN A 206 -17.09 -7.90 27.44
CA GLN A 206 -16.90 -8.92 28.48
C GLN A 206 -15.43 -9.18 28.83
N ASP A 207 -14.50 -8.90 27.91
CA ASP A 207 -13.06 -9.10 28.12
C ASP A 207 -12.25 -8.06 27.34
N HIS A 208 -11.40 -7.30 28.05
CA HIS A 208 -10.56 -6.26 27.46
C HIS A 208 -9.74 -6.76 26.25
N ARG A 209 -9.29 -8.02 26.28
CA ARG A 209 -8.51 -8.63 25.20
C ARG A 209 -9.28 -8.71 23.88
N LEU A 210 -10.61 -8.67 23.90
CA LEU A 210 -11.46 -8.73 22.71
C LEU A 210 -11.60 -7.39 21.97
N TYR A 211 -11.25 -6.27 22.60
CA TYR A 211 -11.40 -4.94 21.98
C TYR A 211 -10.22 -3.98 22.22
N GLN A 212 -9.19 -4.39 22.95
CA GLN A 212 -8.06 -3.53 23.27
C GLN A 212 -7.33 -3.01 22.02
N SER A 213 -7.12 -3.88 21.02
CA SER A 213 -6.50 -3.52 19.75
C SER A 213 -7.41 -2.73 18.81
N ILE A 214 -8.72 -2.64 19.07
CA ILE A 214 -9.61 -1.82 18.25
C ILE A 214 -9.34 -0.35 18.57
N VAL A 215 -8.92 0.39 17.54
CA VAL A 215 -8.70 1.85 17.61
C VAL A 215 -9.88 2.62 17.05
N GLY A 216 -10.63 2.03 16.11
CA GLY A 216 -11.80 2.68 15.52
C GLY A 216 -12.77 1.74 14.83
N PHE A 217 -13.90 2.32 14.43
CA PHE A 217 -14.97 1.64 13.71
C PHE A 217 -15.36 2.41 12.44
N GLU A 218 -15.86 1.67 11.47
CA GLU A 218 -16.52 2.17 10.25
C GLU A 218 -18.00 1.76 10.26
N PHE A 219 -18.82 2.37 9.39
CA PHE A 219 -20.23 2.02 9.22
C PHE A 219 -20.59 1.85 7.75
N GLY A 220 -20.64 0.58 7.32
CA GLY A 220 -20.83 0.17 5.94
C GLY A 220 -19.62 0.40 5.03
N ASN A 221 -19.71 -0.11 3.80
CA ASN A 221 -18.68 -0.11 2.78
C ASN A 221 -19.30 0.25 1.41
N GLU A 222 -18.83 1.33 0.77
CA GLU A 222 -19.20 1.74 -0.59
C GLU A 222 -20.71 1.86 -0.87
N LEU A 223 -21.47 2.26 0.15
CA LEU A 223 -22.94 2.38 0.09
C LEU A 223 -23.43 3.53 -0.83
N ASN A 224 -22.53 4.24 -1.50
CA ASN A 224 -22.85 5.22 -2.53
C ASN A 224 -22.94 4.62 -3.94
N TYR A 225 -22.36 3.44 -4.16
CA TYR A 225 -22.17 2.89 -5.51
C TYR A 225 -22.60 1.44 -5.65
N VAL A 226 -22.49 0.60 -4.60
CA VAL A 226 -22.78 -0.84 -4.72
C VAL A 226 -24.25 -1.08 -5.07
N PRO A 227 -24.56 -1.70 -6.24
CA PRO A 227 -25.94 -1.95 -6.66
C PRO A 227 -26.74 -2.72 -5.60
N ASN A 228 -28.01 -2.36 -5.42
CA ASN A 228 -28.93 -2.94 -4.44
C ASN A 228 -28.47 -2.83 -2.97
N ARG A 229 -27.50 -1.96 -2.67
CA ARG A 229 -27.00 -1.66 -1.33
C ARG A 229 -26.88 -0.16 -1.07
N THR A 230 -27.32 0.67 -2.01
CA THR A 230 -27.10 2.11 -1.91
C THR A 230 -28.00 2.75 -0.85
N ILE A 231 -27.43 3.65 -0.05
CA ILE A 231 -28.17 4.49 0.90
C ILE A 231 -27.87 5.97 0.65
N THR A 232 -28.75 6.84 1.13
CA THR A 232 -28.55 8.29 1.02
C THR A 232 -27.46 8.78 1.98
N PRO A 233 -26.78 9.91 1.68
CA PRO A 233 -25.85 10.55 2.61
C PRO A 233 -26.45 10.80 4.00
N GLN A 234 -27.72 11.21 4.06
CA GLN A 234 -28.43 11.49 5.30
C GLN A 234 -28.66 10.22 6.12
N GLU A 235 -29.00 9.11 5.46
CA GLU A 235 -29.20 7.84 6.15
C GLU A 235 -27.88 7.26 6.68
N GLN A 236 -26.79 7.39 5.92
CA GLN A 236 -25.48 6.98 6.41
C GLN A 236 -25.04 7.84 7.61
N ALA A 237 -25.27 9.16 7.57
CA ALA A 237 -24.99 10.05 8.68
C ALA A 237 -25.75 9.67 9.97
N ARG A 238 -27.04 9.32 9.86
CA ARG A 238 -27.82 8.81 11.00
C ARG A 238 -27.24 7.51 11.55
N GLY A 239 -26.80 6.60 10.68
CA GLY A 239 -26.13 5.37 11.09
C GLY A 239 -24.86 5.62 11.90
N PHE A 240 -24.01 6.57 11.44
CA PHE A 240 -22.83 7.00 12.20
C PHE A 240 -23.17 7.63 13.55
N GLN A 241 -24.20 8.47 13.63
CA GLN A 241 -24.67 9.04 14.90
C GLN A 241 -25.14 7.96 15.87
N ALA A 242 -25.98 7.02 15.39
CA ALA A 242 -26.44 5.90 16.19
C ALA A 242 -25.30 4.98 16.66
N LEU A 243 -24.32 4.71 15.78
CA LEU A 243 -23.13 3.94 16.13
C LEU A 243 -22.28 4.67 17.19
N HIS A 244 -22.08 5.98 17.05
CA HIS A 244 -21.36 6.79 18.02
C HIS A 244 -21.99 6.72 19.42
N GLU A 245 -23.31 6.92 19.50
CA GLU A 245 -24.07 6.82 20.76
C GLU A 245 -24.01 5.42 21.36
N LEU A 246 -24.10 4.38 20.52
CA LEU A 246 -23.99 2.99 20.96
C LEU A 246 -22.61 2.70 21.54
N LEU A 247 -21.54 3.14 20.89
CA LEU A 247 -20.17 2.96 21.37
C LEU A 247 -19.96 3.66 22.71
N GLN A 248 -20.45 4.89 22.89
CA GLN A 248 -20.38 5.60 24.17
C GLN A 248 -21.16 4.88 25.27
N ARG A 249 -22.34 4.33 24.95
CA ARG A 249 -23.18 3.59 25.90
C ARG A 249 -22.53 2.27 26.33
N VAL A 250 -22.00 1.51 25.38
CA VAL A 250 -21.38 0.22 25.67
C VAL A 250 -20.00 0.42 26.32
N PHE A 251 -19.20 1.38 25.88
CA PHE A 251 -17.82 1.61 26.35
C PHE A 251 -17.62 3.02 26.94
N PRO A 252 -18.25 3.38 28.07
CA PRO A 252 -18.17 4.74 28.61
C PRO A 252 -16.76 5.17 29.07
N GLN A 253 -15.82 4.23 29.17
CA GLN A 253 -14.44 4.47 29.62
C GLN A 253 -13.41 4.39 28.49
N LYS A 254 -13.82 4.09 27.25
CA LYS A 254 -12.93 4.02 26.08
C LYS A 254 -13.58 4.77 24.92
N SER A 255 -12.90 5.79 24.42
CA SER A 255 -13.29 6.45 23.17
C SER A 255 -12.69 5.68 22.00
N PHE A 256 -13.52 5.41 20.99
CA PHE A 256 -13.07 4.86 19.71
C PHE A 256 -13.12 5.93 18.65
N GLN A 257 -12.20 5.84 17.68
CA GLN A 257 -12.23 6.67 16.48
C GLN A 257 -13.33 6.20 15.54
N LEU A 258 -13.88 7.13 14.75
CA LEU A 258 -14.85 6.81 13.69
C LEU A 258 -14.29 7.23 12.34
N TYR A 259 -14.30 6.29 11.40
CA TYR A 259 -13.84 6.45 10.03
C TYR A 259 -15.01 6.21 9.08
N GLY A 260 -15.15 7.04 8.05
CA GLY A 260 -16.28 6.93 7.13
C GLY A 260 -16.35 8.09 6.13
N PRO A 261 -17.24 8.06 5.13
CA PRO A 261 -18.29 7.07 4.90
C PRO A 261 -17.87 5.89 4.01
N ASP A 262 -16.57 5.70 3.78
CA ASP A 262 -16.04 4.53 3.07
C ASP A 262 -16.54 4.43 1.62
N LEU A 263 -16.49 5.56 0.92
CA LEU A 263 -17.09 5.70 -0.41
C LEU A 263 -16.33 4.89 -1.46
N GLY A 264 -17.09 4.21 -2.33
CA GLY A 264 -16.58 3.66 -3.57
C GLY A 264 -16.35 4.80 -4.56
N GLY A 265 -15.09 5.25 -4.67
CA GLY A 265 -14.74 6.48 -5.39
C GLY A 265 -15.15 7.75 -4.65
N TRP A 266 -14.56 8.89 -5.04
CA TRP A 266 -14.93 10.18 -4.45
C TRP A 266 -16.23 10.74 -5.04
N SER A 267 -17.12 11.22 -4.17
CA SER A 267 -18.31 11.98 -4.57
C SER A 267 -18.44 13.24 -3.72
N ASP A 268 -18.16 14.39 -4.35
CA ASP A 268 -18.20 15.70 -3.70
C ASP A 268 -19.60 16.01 -3.11
N THR A 269 -20.64 15.69 -3.88
CA THR A 269 -22.03 15.90 -3.46
C THR A 269 -22.40 15.00 -2.29
N PHE A 270 -21.97 13.73 -2.32
CA PHE A 270 -22.24 12.81 -1.23
C PHE A 270 -21.57 13.27 0.07
N ILE A 271 -20.27 13.60 0.01
CA ILE A 271 -19.50 14.05 1.18
C ILE A 271 -20.10 15.33 1.76
N ARG A 272 -20.42 16.33 0.93
CA ARG A 272 -21.05 17.57 1.40
C ARG A 272 -22.35 17.30 2.15
N ASP A 273 -23.25 16.52 1.54
CA ASP A 273 -24.58 16.28 2.09
C ASP A 273 -24.52 15.38 3.34
N PHE A 274 -23.57 14.44 3.38
CA PHE A 274 -23.26 13.58 4.54
C PHE A 274 -22.74 14.41 5.72
N LEU A 275 -21.74 15.26 5.50
CA LEU A 275 -21.17 16.13 6.53
C LEU A 275 -22.21 17.13 7.06
N ALA A 276 -23.04 17.68 6.18
CA ALA A 276 -24.15 18.55 6.57
C ALA A 276 -25.16 17.80 7.46
N ALA A 277 -25.50 16.56 7.12
CA ALA A 277 -26.41 15.73 7.90
C ALA A 277 -25.84 15.32 9.27
N LEU A 278 -24.52 15.18 9.40
CA LEU A 278 -23.84 14.96 10.68
C LEU A 278 -23.83 16.20 11.59
N GLY A 279 -24.26 17.37 11.09
CA GLY A 279 -24.20 18.64 11.81
C GLY A 279 -22.83 19.34 11.72
N SER A 280 -21.90 18.82 10.92
CA SER A 280 -20.53 19.36 10.77
C SER A 280 -20.46 20.62 9.89
N SER A 281 -21.58 21.14 9.39
CA SER A 281 -21.65 22.36 8.55
C SER A 281 -21.63 23.67 9.35
N ASN A 282 -21.87 23.62 10.66
CA ASN A 282 -21.73 24.78 11.53
C ASN A 282 -20.32 24.74 12.14
N HIS A 283 -19.50 25.75 11.82
CA HIS A 283 -18.07 25.92 12.14
C HIS A 283 -17.65 25.83 13.64
N THR A 284 -18.48 25.27 14.51
CA THR A 284 -18.34 25.28 15.98
C THR A 284 -18.54 23.90 16.64
N SER A 285 -19.01 22.87 15.92
CA SER A 285 -19.18 21.51 16.48
C SER A 285 -18.01 20.59 16.12
N HIS A 286 -17.46 19.90 17.12
CA HIS A 286 -16.49 18.83 16.90
C HIS A 286 -17.16 17.70 16.10
N SER A 287 -16.61 17.38 14.93
CA SER A 287 -17.07 16.24 14.12
C SER A 287 -16.95 14.95 14.92
N ILE A 288 -17.98 14.09 14.86
CA ILE A 288 -17.90 12.74 15.44
C ILE A 288 -16.90 11.85 14.67
N LEU A 289 -16.56 12.22 13.43
CA LEU A 289 -15.64 11.49 12.58
C LEU A 289 -14.20 11.93 12.82
N THR A 290 -13.36 10.94 13.10
CA THR A 290 -11.91 11.09 13.17
C THR A 290 -11.29 11.27 11.78
N GLY A 291 -11.77 10.52 10.77
CA GLY A 291 -11.23 10.58 9.42
C GLY A 291 -12.29 10.32 8.36
N ILE A 292 -12.14 11.01 7.22
CA ILE A 292 -12.98 10.79 6.05
C ILE A 292 -12.35 9.72 5.18
N THR A 293 -13.04 8.60 4.97
CA THR A 293 -12.55 7.47 4.16
C THR A 293 -13.17 7.46 2.76
N TRP A 294 -12.35 7.11 1.78
CA TRP A 294 -12.76 6.83 0.41
C TRP A 294 -11.86 5.77 -0.20
N HIS A 295 -12.37 5.08 -1.22
CA HIS A 295 -11.69 4.00 -1.92
C HIS A 295 -11.39 4.41 -3.36
N SER A 296 -10.33 3.83 -3.91
CA SER A 296 -9.99 4.03 -5.31
C SER A 296 -9.15 2.88 -5.85
N TYR A 297 -9.38 2.51 -7.11
CA TYR A 297 -8.57 1.53 -7.84
C TYR A 297 -8.06 2.19 -9.13
N PRO A 298 -7.01 3.02 -9.04
CA PRO A 298 -6.63 3.95 -10.10
C PRO A 298 -6.07 3.27 -11.36
N LEU A 299 -5.72 1.98 -11.32
CA LEU A 299 -5.12 1.25 -12.44
C LEU A 299 -6.15 0.62 -13.39
N GLY A 300 -7.43 0.63 -13.01
CA GLY A 300 -8.50 -0.04 -13.75
C GLY A 300 -8.70 -1.51 -13.32
N PRO A 301 -9.33 -2.35 -14.17
CA PRO A 301 -9.61 -3.73 -13.81
C PRO A 301 -8.34 -4.57 -13.81
N GLY A 302 -8.24 -5.51 -12.86
CA GLY A 302 -7.23 -6.56 -12.87
C GLY A 302 -7.51 -7.62 -13.93
N TYR A 303 -8.76 -7.87 -14.27
CA TYR A 303 -9.12 -8.85 -15.31
C TYR A 303 -9.28 -8.21 -16.69
N ASN A 304 -8.90 -8.95 -17.76
CA ASN A 304 -9.01 -8.51 -19.16
C ASN A 304 -8.37 -7.14 -19.45
N ASN A 305 -7.29 -6.80 -18.74
CA ASN A 305 -6.57 -5.54 -18.92
C ASN A 305 -5.14 -5.80 -19.41
N PRO A 306 -4.91 -5.89 -20.74
CA PRO A 306 -3.57 -6.12 -21.28
C PRO A 306 -2.61 -4.93 -21.07
N HIS A 307 -3.12 -3.78 -20.63
CA HIS A 307 -2.34 -2.55 -20.45
C HIS A 307 -1.98 -2.28 -18.99
N LEU A 308 -2.42 -3.11 -18.04
CA LEU A 308 -2.23 -2.87 -16.61
C LEU A 308 -0.77 -2.61 -16.22
N MET A 309 0.16 -3.43 -16.73
CA MET A 309 1.59 -3.26 -16.46
C MET A 309 2.13 -1.94 -17.02
N ASN A 310 1.69 -1.54 -18.22
CA ASN A 310 2.08 -0.26 -18.83
C ASN A 310 1.50 0.93 -18.04
N THR A 311 0.29 0.80 -17.50
CA THR A 311 -0.33 1.78 -16.61
C THR A 311 0.49 1.94 -15.32
N ILE A 312 0.90 0.83 -14.70
CA ILE A 312 1.75 0.86 -13.50
C ILE A 312 3.10 1.52 -13.77
N LEU A 313 3.72 1.22 -14.92
CA LEU A 313 5.02 1.75 -15.31
C LEU A 313 4.95 3.16 -15.92
N ASN A 314 3.76 3.75 -16.03
CA ASN A 314 3.59 5.14 -16.43
C ASN A 314 3.41 6.02 -15.18
N PRO A 315 4.47 6.70 -14.71
CA PRO A 315 4.40 7.45 -13.47
C PRO A 315 3.44 8.65 -13.53
N LYS A 316 3.05 9.13 -14.72
CA LYS A 316 2.07 10.23 -14.84
C LYS A 316 0.66 9.85 -14.35
N VAL A 317 0.36 8.55 -14.25
CA VAL A 317 -0.97 8.05 -13.85
C VAL A 317 -1.34 8.53 -12.44
N LEU A 318 -0.36 8.69 -11.54
CA LEU A 318 -0.62 8.98 -10.12
C LEU A 318 -0.17 10.38 -9.66
N ASP A 319 0.38 11.23 -10.53
CA ASP A 319 0.99 12.53 -10.15
C ASP A 319 0.09 13.48 -9.36
N SER A 320 -1.23 13.37 -9.55
CA SER A 320 -2.21 14.20 -8.86
C SER A 320 -3.24 13.39 -8.08
N PHE A 321 -2.94 12.11 -7.83
CA PHE A 321 -3.85 11.20 -7.15
C PHE A 321 -4.17 11.69 -5.74
N GLY A 322 -5.46 11.83 -5.42
CA GLY A 322 -5.94 12.32 -4.12
C GLY A 322 -5.91 13.84 -3.92
N LYS A 323 -5.31 14.61 -4.85
CA LYS A 323 -5.18 16.07 -4.69
C LYS A 323 -6.53 16.79 -4.68
N LYS A 324 -7.46 16.37 -5.54
CA LYS A 324 -8.77 17.00 -5.68
C LYS A 324 -9.65 16.69 -4.47
N GLU A 325 -9.55 15.47 -3.96
CA GLU A 325 -10.26 14.94 -2.81
C GLU A 325 -9.84 15.69 -1.54
N ALA A 326 -8.53 15.91 -1.35
CA ALA A 326 -8.01 16.73 -0.25
C ALA A 326 -8.50 18.18 -0.31
N ALA A 327 -8.50 18.80 -1.50
CA ALA A 327 -9.00 20.16 -1.69
C ALA A 327 -10.52 20.25 -1.43
N ALA A 328 -11.29 19.28 -1.93
CA ALA A 328 -12.73 19.20 -1.72
C ALA A 328 -13.06 19.05 -0.23
N LEU A 329 -12.38 18.15 0.49
CA LEU A 329 -12.58 17.98 1.93
C LEU A 329 -12.30 19.27 2.70
N PHE A 330 -11.21 19.97 2.37
CA PHE A 330 -10.90 21.25 3.01
C PHE A 330 -12.01 22.28 2.76
N ASN A 331 -12.54 22.35 1.54
CA ASN A 331 -13.64 23.27 1.21
C ASN A 331 -14.94 22.93 1.97
N HIS A 332 -15.23 21.65 2.21
CA HIS A 332 -16.44 21.26 2.96
C HIS A 332 -16.30 21.53 4.46
N THR A 333 -15.11 21.31 5.03
CA THR A 333 -14.92 21.31 6.49
C THR A 333 -14.33 22.60 7.03
N HIS A 334 -13.61 23.36 6.19
CA HIS A 334 -12.76 24.47 6.59
C HIS A 334 -11.77 24.11 7.72
N ASN A 335 -11.48 22.81 7.88
CA ASN A 335 -10.65 22.28 8.95
C ASN A 335 -9.46 21.56 8.33
N ALA A 336 -8.28 22.18 8.42
CA ALA A 336 -7.04 21.59 7.93
C ALA A 336 -6.65 20.29 8.68
N LYS A 337 -7.19 20.07 9.88
CA LYS A 337 -6.93 18.90 10.72
C LYS A 337 -7.87 17.73 10.50
N GLN A 338 -8.95 17.90 9.73
CA GLN A 338 -9.82 16.78 9.41
C GLN A 338 -9.03 15.75 8.61
N LYS A 339 -8.87 14.54 9.15
CA LYS A 339 -8.08 13.50 8.50
C LYS A 339 -8.76 13.01 7.23
N LEU A 340 -7.97 12.76 6.20
CA LEU A 340 -8.38 12.10 4.96
C LEU A 340 -7.66 10.76 4.85
N VAL A 341 -8.40 9.70 4.54
CA VAL A 341 -7.89 8.33 4.59
C VAL A 341 -8.24 7.61 3.30
N MET A 342 -7.25 6.98 2.68
CA MET A 342 -7.49 5.98 1.64
C MET A 342 -7.87 4.67 2.34
N GLY A 343 -9.17 4.41 2.48
CA GLY A 343 -9.73 3.32 3.30
C GLY A 343 -9.57 1.92 2.67
N GLU A 344 -9.44 1.88 1.35
CA GLU A 344 -9.20 0.66 0.59
C GLU A 344 -8.66 0.98 -0.81
N THR A 345 -7.53 0.38 -1.17
CA THR A 345 -7.04 0.37 -2.55
C THR A 345 -6.11 -0.81 -2.81
N GLY A 346 -6.34 -1.54 -3.90
CA GLY A 346 -5.44 -2.59 -4.40
C GLY A 346 -4.78 -2.21 -5.73
N GLY A 347 -4.88 -0.94 -6.14
CA GLY A 347 -4.43 -0.45 -7.44
C GLY A 347 -5.38 -0.87 -8.56
N ALA A 348 -5.55 -2.17 -8.77
CA ALA A 348 -6.47 -2.75 -9.76
C ALA A 348 -7.66 -3.46 -9.08
N TYR A 349 -8.88 -3.12 -9.50
CA TYR A 349 -10.10 -3.74 -8.95
C TYR A 349 -10.30 -5.16 -9.54
N ASN A 350 -11.38 -5.85 -9.16
CA ASN A 350 -11.64 -7.25 -9.53
C ASN A 350 -10.53 -8.22 -9.08
N SER A 351 -10.10 -8.08 -7.82
CA SER A 351 -9.09 -8.95 -7.19
C SER A 351 -7.68 -8.87 -7.81
N GLY A 352 -7.39 -7.87 -8.63
CA GLY A 352 -6.09 -7.72 -9.29
C GLY A 352 -5.78 -8.79 -10.34
N HIS A 353 -4.65 -8.63 -11.03
CA HIS A 353 -4.17 -9.51 -12.09
C HIS A 353 -3.03 -10.41 -11.59
N ASP A 354 -3.18 -11.73 -11.69
CA ASP A 354 -2.10 -12.68 -11.42
C ASP A 354 -0.93 -12.46 -12.38
N THR A 355 0.33 -12.55 -11.93
CA THR A 355 1.54 -12.20 -12.69
C THR A 355 1.79 -10.70 -12.89
N VAL A 356 0.95 -9.83 -12.32
CA VAL A 356 1.20 -8.38 -12.30
C VAL A 356 1.10 -7.83 -10.87
N ASN A 357 -0.08 -7.90 -10.23
CA ASN A 357 -0.29 -7.30 -8.91
C ASN A 357 0.36 -8.07 -7.75
N ASN A 358 0.80 -9.30 -8.00
CA ASN A 358 1.58 -10.13 -7.09
C ASN A 358 3.05 -10.26 -7.54
N ARG A 359 3.54 -9.29 -8.33
CA ARG A 359 4.92 -9.24 -8.85
C ARG A 359 5.59 -7.91 -8.54
N PHE A 360 6.89 -7.81 -8.80
CA PHE A 360 7.72 -6.65 -8.47
C PHE A 360 7.20 -5.34 -9.07
N VAL A 361 6.63 -5.38 -10.27
CA VAL A 361 6.02 -4.21 -10.92
C VAL A 361 4.95 -3.55 -10.05
N ASP A 362 4.20 -4.32 -9.26
CA ASP A 362 3.16 -3.80 -8.36
C ASP A 362 3.72 -2.83 -7.31
N SER A 363 4.99 -2.97 -6.93
CA SER A 363 5.62 -2.07 -5.96
C SER A 363 5.70 -0.62 -6.45
N PHE A 364 5.76 -0.38 -7.77
CA PHE A 364 5.88 0.96 -8.35
C PHE A 364 4.64 1.82 -8.11
N TRP A 365 3.47 1.34 -8.49
CA TRP A 365 2.24 2.10 -8.25
C TRP A 365 2.00 2.25 -6.75
N TYR A 366 2.29 1.20 -5.96
CA TYR A 366 2.00 1.18 -4.54
C TYR A 366 2.84 2.20 -3.77
N LEU A 367 4.14 2.23 -4.01
CA LEU A 367 5.06 3.22 -3.43
C LEU A 367 4.73 4.63 -3.89
N GLN A 368 4.40 4.81 -5.18
CA GLN A 368 4.03 6.12 -5.71
C GLN A 368 2.72 6.63 -5.09
N ALA A 369 1.71 5.77 -4.97
CA ALA A 369 0.43 6.10 -4.34
C ALA A 369 0.61 6.46 -2.86
N MET A 370 1.41 5.70 -2.12
CA MET A 370 1.75 6.03 -0.72
C MET A 370 2.48 7.38 -0.62
N GLY A 371 3.46 7.66 -1.48
CA GLY A 371 4.19 8.92 -1.48
C GLY A 371 3.34 10.13 -1.83
N VAL A 372 2.57 10.05 -2.91
CA VAL A 372 1.76 11.18 -3.40
C VAL A 372 0.59 11.50 -2.45
N LEU A 373 -0.05 10.48 -1.88
CA LEU A 373 -1.14 10.69 -0.94
C LEU A 373 -0.64 11.28 0.39
N ALA A 374 0.54 10.90 0.85
CA ALA A 374 1.16 11.50 2.04
C ALA A 374 1.45 13.00 1.82
N GLN A 375 1.91 13.38 0.62
CA GLN A 375 2.10 14.79 0.24
C GLN A 375 0.77 15.53 0.04
N HIS A 376 -0.30 14.82 -0.30
CA HIS A 376 -1.65 15.36 -0.49
C HIS A 376 -2.54 15.14 0.74
N ARG A 377 -1.94 15.26 1.93
CA ARG A 377 -2.60 15.24 3.24
C ARG A 377 -3.51 14.03 3.54
N HIS A 378 -3.18 12.87 3.00
CA HIS A 378 -3.79 11.64 3.47
C HIS A 378 -3.00 11.14 4.68
N ASP A 379 -3.72 10.82 5.75
CA ASP A 379 -3.14 10.45 7.04
C ASP A 379 -2.94 8.93 7.19
N MET A 380 -3.58 8.14 6.31
CA MET A 380 -3.49 6.68 6.29
C MET A 380 -3.75 6.13 4.88
N PHE A 381 -3.06 5.04 4.56
CA PHE A 381 -3.17 4.29 3.31
C PHE A 381 -3.47 2.82 3.60
N CYS A 382 -4.69 2.35 3.31
CA CYS A 382 -5.09 0.96 3.49
C CYS A 382 -4.97 0.14 2.20
N ARG A 383 -3.93 -0.70 2.14
CA ARG A 383 -3.68 -1.63 1.03
C ARG A 383 -4.66 -2.80 1.08
N GLN A 384 -5.46 -2.92 0.03
CA GLN A 384 -6.17 -4.15 -0.32
C GLN A 384 -5.18 -5.11 -1.03
N ALA A 385 -4.79 -6.23 -0.44
CA ALA A 385 -5.11 -6.72 0.92
C ALA A 385 -3.86 -7.31 1.59
N LEU A 386 -3.92 -7.56 2.90
CA LEU A 386 -2.88 -8.31 3.62
C LEU A 386 -2.71 -9.72 3.02
N VAL A 387 -3.84 -10.41 2.85
CA VAL A 387 -3.98 -11.74 2.23
C VAL A 387 -5.20 -11.71 1.31
N GLY A 388 -5.21 -12.54 0.27
CA GLY A 388 -6.34 -12.68 -0.66
C GLY A 388 -6.35 -11.68 -1.81
N GLY A 389 -6.84 -12.14 -2.95
CA GLY A 389 -6.69 -11.41 -4.21
C GLY A 389 -5.28 -11.57 -4.80
N ASN A 390 -5.10 -11.23 -6.06
CA ASN A 390 -3.79 -11.19 -6.71
C ASN A 390 -2.98 -9.94 -6.34
N TYR A 391 -3.55 -9.02 -5.55
CA TYR A 391 -2.87 -7.84 -4.99
C TYR A 391 -2.43 -8.06 -3.53
N GLU A 392 -2.51 -9.28 -3.01
CA GLU A 392 -2.16 -9.59 -1.62
C GLU A 392 -0.69 -9.25 -1.33
N LEU A 393 -0.42 -8.71 -0.14
CA LEU A 393 0.96 -8.52 0.32
C LEU A 393 1.59 -9.87 0.70
N ILE A 394 0.80 -10.77 1.29
CA ILE A 394 1.24 -12.09 1.73
C ILE A 394 0.43 -13.15 0.99
N ASN A 395 1.10 -13.94 0.16
CA ASN A 395 0.49 -15.03 -0.58
C ASN A 395 0.21 -16.23 0.32
N THR A 396 -1.03 -16.70 0.30
CA THR A 396 -1.50 -17.82 1.14
C THR A 396 -1.18 -19.19 0.55
N LYS A 397 -0.58 -19.26 -0.64
CA LYS A 397 -0.19 -20.50 -1.33
C LYS A 397 1.29 -20.81 -1.12
N PRO A 398 1.69 -22.10 -1.21
CA PRO A 398 3.09 -22.49 -1.33
C PRO A 398 3.79 -21.76 -2.49
N HIS A 399 5.10 -21.49 -2.34
CA HIS A 399 5.89 -20.73 -3.31
C HIS A 399 7.01 -21.60 -3.90
N GLY A 400 6.99 -21.79 -5.23
CA GLY A 400 8.00 -22.60 -5.91
C GLY A 400 8.04 -24.05 -5.38
N SER A 401 9.24 -24.50 -5.00
CA SER A 401 9.46 -25.78 -4.34
C SER A 401 9.35 -25.71 -2.81
N ASP A 402 9.16 -24.52 -2.24
CA ASP A 402 8.92 -24.34 -0.81
C ASP A 402 7.44 -24.61 -0.51
N ASN A 403 7.20 -25.63 0.32
CA ASN A 403 5.85 -26.01 0.74
C ASN A 403 5.28 -25.09 1.84
N ASN A 404 6.05 -24.10 2.31
CA ASN A 404 5.59 -23.16 3.32
C ASN A 404 4.53 -22.19 2.75
N MET A 405 3.43 -22.03 3.48
CA MET A 405 2.41 -21.01 3.20
C MET A 405 2.88 -19.62 3.65
N TYR A 406 2.14 -18.56 3.30
CA TYR A 406 2.40 -17.18 3.73
C TYR A 406 3.73 -16.63 3.23
N TYR A 407 3.92 -16.65 1.90
CA TYR A 407 5.09 -16.07 1.26
C TYR A 407 4.85 -14.59 0.90
N PRO A 408 5.67 -13.63 1.33
CA PRO A 408 5.47 -12.22 1.01
C PRO A 408 5.73 -11.94 -0.47
N ASN A 409 4.76 -11.32 -1.14
CA ASN A 409 4.94 -10.78 -2.49
C ASN A 409 5.85 -9.55 -2.44
N PRO A 410 6.47 -9.13 -3.57
CA PRO A 410 7.40 -7.99 -3.59
C PRO A 410 6.89 -6.70 -2.92
N SER A 411 5.61 -6.36 -3.09
CA SER A 411 4.97 -5.19 -2.48
C SER A 411 4.91 -5.24 -0.95
N TYR A 412 5.08 -6.40 -0.31
CA TYR A 412 5.23 -6.50 1.15
C TYR A 412 6.49 -5.79 1.64
N PHE A 413 7.62 -5.98 0.94
CA PHE A 413 8.88 -5.32 1.31
C PHE A 413 8.81 -3.81 1.09
N ALA A 414 8.06 -3.36 0.09
CA ALA A 414 7.73 -1.96 -0.10
C ALA A 414 6.94 -1.39 1.10
N ALA A 415 5.91 -2.09 1.58
CA ALA A 415 5.16 -1.68 2.79
C ALA A 415 6.07 -1.65 4.04
N TYR A 416 6.89 -2.69 4.22
CA TYR A 416 7.83 -2.79 5.34
C TYR A 416 8.81 -1.62 5.37
N LEU A 417 9.52 -1.36 4.26
CA LEU A 417 10.50 -0.26 4.20
C LEU A 417 9.82 1.10 4.36
N PHE A 418 8.66 1.31 3.76
CA PHE A 418 7.90 2.56 3.92
C PHE A 418 7.53 2.79 5.39
N ALA A 419 7.01 1.77 6.08
CA ALA A 419 6.65 1.84 7.50
C ALA A 419 7.87 2.02 8.43
N GLN A 420 9.04 1.53 8.04
CA GLN A 420 10.28 1.66 8.82
C GLN A 420 10.95 3.03 8.63
N ILE A 421 10.79 3.66 7.46
CA ILE A 421 11.61 4.80 7.06
C ILE A 421 10.80 6.10 6.95
N MET A 422 9.57 6.07 6.44
CA MET A 422 8.82 7.27 6.03
C MET A 422 7.86 7.75 7.14
N GLY A 423 8.33 8.65 8.02
CA GLY A 423 7.58 9.16 9.19
C GLY A 423 6.50 10.19 8.89
N ALA A 424 5.87 10.76 9.93
CA ALA A 424 4.70 11.64 9.81
C ALA A 424 4.89 12.96 9.06
N GLN A 425 6.12 13.47 8.99
CA GLN A 425 6.42 14.76 8.34
C GLN A 425 6.86 14.52 6.89
N ALA A 426 5.91 14.59 5.95
CA ALA A 426 6.19 14.58 4.53
C ALA A 426 6.78 15.93 4.10
N ARG A 427 7.79 15.91 3.23
CA ARG A 427 8.49 17.11 2.74
C ARG A 427 8.20 17.33 1.26
N HIS A 428 8.23 18.60 0.85
CA HIS A 428 8.23 18.94 -0.57
C HIS A 428 9.56 18.50 -1.19
N VAL A 429 9.51 17.93 -2.38
CA VAL A 429 10.70 17.63 -3.18
C VAL A 429 10.54 18.26 -4.55
N THR A 430 11.56 19.00 -4.99
CA THR A 430 11.59 19.58 -6.33
C THR A 430 12.69 18.91 -7.14
N THR A 431 12.33 18.40 -8.33
CA THR A 431 13.28 17.98 -9.36
C THR A 431 13.71 19.22 -10.16
N LEU A 432 15.00 19.57 -10.12
CA LEU A 432 15.52 20.86 -10.60
C LEU A 432 16.00 20.86 -12.06
N GLY A 433 16.18 19.70 -12.69
CA GLY A 433 16.60 19.57 -14.08
C GLY A 433 17.58 18.42 -14.32
N ARG A 434 17.88 18.14 -15.60
CA ARG A 434 18.84 17.11 -16.05
C ARG A 434 20.10 17.75 -16.60
N MET A 435 21.26 17.20 -16.25
CA MET A 435 22.49 17.33 -17.03
C MET A 435 22.72 16.01 -17.78
N GLU A 436 22.59 16.02 -19.10
CA GLU A 436 23.14 14.95 -19.94
C GLU A 436 24.61 15.26 -20.19
N GLU A 437 25.54 14.50 -19.62
CA GLU A 437 26.93 14.53 -20.10
C GLU A 437 27.05 13.65 -21.36
N HIS A 438 27.17 14.31 -22.52
CA HIS A 438 27.56 13.77 -23.84
C HIS A 438 26.64 12.67 -24.44
N HIS A 439 25.87 12.92 -25.50
CA HIS A 439 26.34 13.23 -26.85
C HIS A 439 25.31 14.04 -27.65
N ALA A 440 25.75 15.21 -28.13
CA ALA A 440 25.10 15.92 -29.23
C ALA A 440 25.15 15.05 -30.49
N ASN A 441 24.04 14.39 -30.83
CA ASN A 441 23.58 14.10 -32.20
C ASN A 441 22.35 13.19 -32.18
N ALA A 442 21.15 13.76 -32.14
CA ALA A 442 19.98 13.15 -32.76
C ALA A 442 18.87 14.19 -32.94
N ASN A 443 18.63 14.57 -34.20
CA ASN A 443 17.29 14.95 -34.64
C ASN A 443 16.35 13.79 -34.29
N ASN A 444 15.56 13.88 -33.24
CA ASN A 444 14.37 13.06 -33.04
C ASN A 444 13.35 13.80 -32.18
N SER A 445 12.26 14.16 -32.83
CA SER A 445 10.98 14.52 -32.22
C SER A 445 10.50 13.39 -31.32
N GLY A 446 10.40 13.63 -30.00
CA GLY A 446 9.73 12.72 -29.06
C GLY A 446 10.45 12.38 -27.76
N MET A 447 11.48 13.14 -27.34
CA MET A 447 12.15 12.92 -26.05
C MET A 447 11.21 13.33 -24.89
N GLU A 448 10.53 12.34 -24.30
CA GLU A 448 9.83 12.53 -23.02
C GLU A 448 10.83 12.99 -21.96
N ASP A 449 10.51 14.05 -21.23
CA ASP A 449 11.30 14.57 -20.12
C ASP A 449 11.65 13.43 -19.14
N SER A 450 12.94 13.13 -18.94
CA SER A 450 13.39 12.07 -18.02
C SER A 450 13.00 12.34 -16.56
N SER A 451 12.75 13.61 -16.18
CA SER A 451 12.13 13.93 -14.88
C SER A 451 10.76 13.27 -14.75
N SER A 452 10.07 13.08 -15.89
CA SER A 452 8.80 12.39 -15.93
C SER A 452 8.93 10.90 -15.65
N ARG A 453 10.13 10.29 -15.74
CA ARG A 453 10.36 8.84 -15.49
C ARG A 453 10.86 8.50 -14.10
N VAL A 454 10.99 9.49 -13.22
CA VAL A 454 11.44 9.29 -11.84
C VAL A 454 10.48 9.91 -10.86
N ARG A 455 10.36 9.35 -9.66
CA ARG A 455 9.59 9.96 -8.57
C ARG A 455 10.40 9.93 -7.29
N VAL A 456 10.35 11.02 -6.54
CA VAL A 456 11.10 11.17 -5.30
C VAL A 456 10.18 11.69 -4.21
N TYR A 457 10.20 11.02 -3.07
CA TYR A 457 9.45 11.40 -1.88
C TYR A 457 10.42 11.51 -0.70
N ALA A 458 10.22 12.50 0.16
CA ALA A 458 11.06 12.76 1.31
C ALA A 458 10.22 12.90 2.56
N HIS A 459 10.62 12.26 3.64
CA HIS A 459 9.97 12.32 4.94
C HIS A 459 11.02 12.48 6.03
N CYS A 460 10.67 13.14 7.14
CA CYS A 460 11.43 12.90 8.35
C CYS A 460 11.17 11.46 8.83
N HIS A 461 12.23 10.78 9.24
CA HIS A 461 12.21 9.37 9.62
C HIS A 461 11.25 9.11 10.78
N VAL A 462 10.73 7.88 10.90
CA VAL A 462 9.81 7.45 11.97
C VAL A 462 10.36 7.56 13.41
N ASN A 463 11.67 7.83 13.54
CA ASN A 463 12.37 8.04 14.83
C ASN A 463 12.72 9.53 15.03
N HIS A 464 12.16 10.40 14.18
CA HIS A 464 12.43 11.83 14.03
C HIS A 464 13.91 12.17 13.75
N ARG A 465 14.18 13.42 13.33
CA ARG A 465 15.55 13.98 13.22
C ARG A 465 16.50 13.30 12.25
N ARG A 466 16.01 12.42 11.38
CA ARG A 466 16.72 11.86 10.23
C ARG A 466 15.91 12.13 8.98
N LEU A 467 16.55 12.40 7.85
CA LEU A 467 15.87 12.47 6.56
C LEU A 467 15.79 11.06 5.96
N GLY A 468 14.58 10.66 5.54
CA GLY A 468 14.31 9.48 4.72
C GLY A 468 13.91 9.88 3.30
N LEU A 469 14.46 9.21 2.30
CA LEU A 469 14.09 9.37 0.89
C LEU A 469 13.56 8.05 0.33
N LEU A 470 12.61 8.15 -0.59
CA LEU A 470 12.18 7.11 -1.50
C LEU A 470 12.44 7.59 -2.93
N LEU A 471 13.20 6.81 -3.69
CA LEU A 471 13.57 7.08 -5.08
C LEU A 471 13.01 5.97 -5.97
N LEU A 472 12.20 6.33 -6.97
CA LEU A 472 11.61 5.41 -7.94
C LEU A 472 12.18 5.70 -9.33
N ASN A 473 12.78 4.69 -9.97
CA ASN A 473 13.24 4.77 -11.35
C ASN A 473 12.35 3.90 -12.26
N TYR A 474 11.53 4.52 -13.10
CA TYR A 474 10.65 3.81 -14.04
C TYR A 474 11.33 3.50 -15.38
N ASP A 475 12.51 4.07 -15.65
CA ASP A 475 13.24 3.83 -16.89
C ASP A 475 13.78 2.40 -16.93
N ASN A 476 13.65 1.72 -18.07
CA ASN A 476 13.99 0.30 -18.21
C ASN A 476 15.39 0.03 -18.77
N ARG A 477 16.16 1.07 -19.04
CA ARG A 477 17.52 0.96 -19.60
C ARG A 477 18.55 1.76 -18.82
N THR A 478 18.10 2.82 -18.16
CA THR A 478 18.97 3.89 -17.68
C THR A 478 19.10 3.86 -16.17
N THR A 479 20.33 3.78 -15.67
CA THR A 479 20.64 4.08 -14.27
C THR A 479 20.51 5.59 -14.05
N ILE A 480 19.85 5.97 -12.96
CA ILE A 480 19.66 7.37 -12.59
C ILE A 480 20.56 7.73 -11.43
N ASP A 481 21.34 8.79 -11.60
CA ASP A 481 22.15 9.40 -10.55
C ASP A 481 21.35 10.57 -9.94
N PHE A 482 20.74 10.33 -8.78
CA PHE A 482 20.04 11.38 -8.04
C PHE A 482 21.05 12.22 -7.25
N VAL A 483 21.07 13.52 -7.51
CA VAL A 483 21.99 14.47 -6.87
C VAL A 483 21.22 15.38 -5.93
N LEU A 484 21.44 15.23 -4.62
CA LEU A 484 20.80 16.09 -3.62
C LEU A 484 21.55 17.42 -3.50
N LYS A 485 20.91 18.51 -3.94
CA LYS A 485 21.46 19.87 -3.96
C LYS A 485 21.27 20.62 -2.65
N GLY A 486 22.08 21.67 -2.51
CA GLY A 486 22.00 22.60 -1.37
C GLY A 486 22.95 22.28 -0.23
N TYR A 487 23.83 21.29 -0.40
CA TYR A 487 24.77 20.81 0.62
C TYR A 487 26.25 20.90 0.18
N ASP A 488 26.51 21.56 -0.95
CA ASP A 488 27.83 21.62 -1.59
C ASP A 488 28.74 22.76 -1.06
N ASN A 489 28.23 23.64 -0.18
CA ASN A 489 28.81 24.96 0.09
C ASN A 489 29.43 25.17 1.48
N ASP A 490 29.45 24.16 2.36
CA ASP A 490 30.19 24.30 3.61
C ASP A 490 31.62 23.80 3.38
N ASN A 491 32.62 24.65 3.69
CA ASN A 491 34.06 24.34 3.67
C ASN A 491 34.46 23.23 4.68
N ASN A 492 33.54 22.32 4.99
CA ASN A 492 33.65 21.32 6.01
C ASN A 492 33.73 19.96 5.34
N SER A 493 34.77 19.22 5.69
CA SER A 493 34.94 17.78 5.45
C SER A 493 33.93 16.95 6.25
N ASP A 494 32.67 17.38 6.31
CA ASP A 494 31.65 16.75 7.13
C ASP A 494 31.21 15.46 6.45
N LEU A 495 31.45 14.35 7.14
CA LEU A 495 30.98 13.05 6.70
C LEU A 495 29.45 13.09 6.60
N ILE A 496 28.91 12.60 5.48
CA ILE A 496 27.46 12.46 5.28
C ILE A 496 27.11 10.97 5.29
N PRO A 497 27.10 10.32 6.47
CA PRO A 497 26.73 8.93 6.59
C PRO A 497 25.24 8.74 6.28
N ARG A 498 24.95 7.71 5.50
CA ARG A 498 23.59 7.29 5.16
C ARG A 498 23.52 5.79 4.90
N ASP A 499 22.35 5.23 5.13
CA ASP A 499 22.03 3.85 4.82
C ASP A 499 21.18 3.79 3.56
N GLU A 500 21.53 2.92 2.61
CA GLU A 500 20.79 2.74 1.36
C GLU A 500 20.25 1.31 1.23
N TYR A 501 18.97 1.19 0.87
CA TYR A 501 18.26 -0.04 0.57
C TYR A 501 17.83 -0.02 -0.89
N HIS A 502 18.67 -0.52 -1.79
CA HIS A 502 18.34 -0.66 -3.21
C HIS A 502 17.57 -1.95 -3.43
N ILE A 503 16.32 -1.83 -3.85
CA ILE A 503 15.46 -2.98 -4.11
C ILE A 503 15.33 -3.20 -5.61
N THR A 504 15.78 -4.36 -6.04
CA THR A 504 15.79 -4.80 -7.44
C THR A 504 15.07 -6.14 -7.58
N ALA A 505 14.87 -6.57 -8.81
CA ALA A 505 14.44 -7.91 -9.12
C ALA A 505 15.09 -8.38 -10.43
N THR A 506 15.09 -9.69 -10.67
CA THR A 506 15.67 -10.27 -11.89
C THR A 506 14.97 -9.81 -13.18
N HIS A 507 13.67 -9.48 -13.07
CA HIS A 507 12.88 -8.79 -14.08
C HIS A 507 11.65 -8.15 -13.43
N ILE A 508 10.97 -7.26 -14.14
CA ILE A 508 9.86 -6.45 -13.60
C ILE A 508 8.65 -7.29 -13.13
N GLN A 509 8.46 -8.49 -13.69
CA GLN A 509 7.41 -9.43 -13.29
C GLN A 509 7.92 -10.55 -12.36
N ALA A 510 9.08 -10.40 -11.72
CA ALA A 510 9.56 -11.38 -10.75
C ALA A 510 8.70 -11.35 -9.47
N ASP A 511 8.62 -12.48 -8.77
CA ASP A 511 7.93 -12.63 -7.49
C ASP A 511 8.88 -12.61 -6.29
N GLN A 512 10.19 -12.46 -6.54
CA GLN A 512 11.23 -12.31 -5.53
C GLN A 512 12.00 -11.01 -5.74
N VAL A 513 12.41 -10.39 -4.64
CA VAL A 513 13.21 -9.17 -4.63
C VAL A 513 14.63 -9.44 -4.15
N GLN A 514 15.53 -8.54 -4.52
CA GLN A 514 16.87 -8.44 -3.97
C GLN A 514 17.00 -7.11 -3.23
N CYS A 515 17.75 -7.09 -2.13
CA CYS A 515 18.16 -5.89 -1.43
C CYS A 515 19.68 -5.75 -1.56
N ASN A 516 20.13 -4.65 -2.15
CA ASN A 516 21.55 -4.37 -2.38
C ASN A 516 22.29 -5.51 -3.12
N GLY A 517 21.60 -6.19 -4.04
CA GLY A 517 22.13 -7.30 -4.84
C GLY A 517 21.97 -8.68 -4.22
N GLU A 518 21.49 -8.77 -2.97
CA GLU A 518 21.27 -10.05 -2.28
C GLU A 518 19.79 -10.43 -2.31
N THR A 519 19.50 -11.67 -2.72
CA THR A 519 18.13 -12.20 -2.71
C THR A 519 17.55 -12.21 -1.30
N VAL A 520 16.36 -11.66 -1.14
CA VAL A 520 15.67 -11.65 0.15
C VAL A 520 15.07 -13.03 0.41
N ILE A 521 15.50 -13.66 1.51
CA ILE A 521 15.04 -14.97 1.95
C ILE A 521 14.18 -14.79 3.19
N VAL A 522 13.03 -15.47 3.20
CA VAL A 522 12.07 -15.49 4.31
C VAL A 522 12.07 -16.90 4.89
N ASP A 523 12.46 -17.03 6.15
CA ASP A 523 12.54 -18.33 6.81
C ASP A 523 11.15 -18.95 7.09
N GLU A 524 11.14 -20.16 7.65
CA GLU A 524 9.94 -20.90 8.02
C GLU A 524 9.09 -20.18 9.08
N GLN A 525 9.72 -19.32 9.88
CA GLN A 525 9.06 -18.50 10.89
C GLN A 525 8.55 -17.18 10.32
N GLY A 526 8.87 -16.80 9.08
CA GLY A 526 8.49 -15.50 8.51
C GLY A 526 9.43 -14.36 8.87
N THR A 527 10.65 -14.67 9.29
CA THR A 527 11.72 -13.70 9.52
C THR A 527 12.48 -13.48 8.23
N PHE A 528 12.94 -12.24 8.01
CA PHE A 528 13.77 -11.84 6.88
C PHE A 528 14.67 -10.68 7.31
N HIS A 529 15.72 -10.44 6.55
CA HIS A 529 16.62 -9.31 6.76
C HIS A 529 16.79 -8.53 5.47
N LEU A 530 16.67 -7.20 5.57
CA LEU A 530 17.09 -6.27 4.52
C LEU A 530 18.31 -5.53 5.07
N HIS A 531 19.49 -5.86 4.54
CA HIS A 531 20.74 -5.26 5.01
C HIS A 531 21.00 -3.96 4.24
N PRO A 532 21.05 -2.79 4.91
CA PRO A 532 21.44 -1.57 4.23
C PRO A 532 22.91 -1.60 3.82
N ARG A 533 23.23 -0.85 2.77
CA ARG A 533 24.60 -0.46 2.47
C ARG A 533 24.86 0.90 3.11
N THR A 534 25.73 0.95 4.11
CA THR A 534 26.15 2.22 4.71
C THR A 534 27.18 2.89 3.81
N ILE A 535 26.88 4.13 3.42
CA ILE A 535 27.76 4.98 2.62
C ILE A 535 28.22 6.15 3.50
N ILE A 536 29.52 6.40 3.51
CA ILE A 536 30.11 7.58 4.15
C ILE A 536 30.74 8.41 3.02
N HIS A 537 30.08 9.49 2.65
CA HIS A 537 30.56 10.38 1.60
C HIS A 537 31.41 11.52 2.18
N VAL A 538 32.47 11.92 1.46
CA VAL A 538 33.47 12.91 1.91
C VAL A 538 33.66 14.05 0.91
N ASP A 539 33.01 14.02 -0.26
CA ASP A 539 33.22 14.98 -1.35
C ASP A 539 31.98 15.85 -1.64
N SER A 540 32.16 16.84 -2.53
CA SER A 540 31.11 17.74 -3.01
C SER A 540 30.09 16.98 -3.88
N GLY A 541 28.84 16.90 -3.42
CA GLY A 541 27.70 16.32 -4.14
C GLY A 541 27.24 14.96 -3.59
N ILE A 542 26.04 14.92 -3.01
CA ILE A 542 25.43 13.66 -2.54
C ILE A 542 24.77 12.96 -3.74
N ILE A 543 25.44 11.93 -4.28
CA ILE A 543 24.95 11.12 -5.40
C ILE A 543 24.40 9.79 -4.89
N ILE A 544 23.19 9.43 -5.33
CA ILE A 544 22.54 8.14 -5.09
C ILE A 544 22.18 7.50 -6.43
N LYS A 545 22.81 6.36 -6.76
CA LYS A 545 22.62 5.67 -8.04
C LYS A 545 21.48 4.64 -7.94
N VAL A 546 20.45 4.75 -8.78
CA VAL A 546 19.30 3.83 -8.79
C VAL A 546 19.19 3.14 -10.15
N LEU A 547 19.25 1.81 -10.14
CA LEU A 547 19.26 0.97 -11.35
C LEU A 547 17.94 1.07 -12.14
N PRO A 548 17.93 0.67 -13.43
CA PRO A 548 16.72 0.65 -14.24
C PRO A 548 15.60 -0.17 -13.60
N GLN A 549 14.36 0.31 -13.69
CA GLN A 549 13.16 -0.34 -13.15
C GLN A 549 13.39 -0.88 -11.73
N SER A 550 13.92 -0.04 -10.86
CA SER A 550 14.16 -0.34 -9.46
C SER A 550 13.79 0.83 -8.56
N TYR A 551 13.90 0.62 -7.25
CA TYR A 551 13.68 1.69 -6.28
C TYR A 551 14.66 1.60 -5.11
N ALA A 552 14.87 2.73 -4.44
CA ALA A 552 15.74 2.80 -3.29
C ALA A 552 15.08 3.57 -2.14
N PHE A 553 15.31 3.09 -0.92
CA PHE A 553 15.12 3.89 0.29
C PHE A 553 16.47 4.34 0.82
N VAL A 554 16.58 5.60 1.23
CA VAL A 554 17.82 6.16 1.78
C VAL A 554 17.53 6.84 3.11
N VAL A 555 18.36 6.58 4.12
CA VAL A 555 18.22 7.20 5.44
C VAL A 555 19.52 7.87 5.85
N PHE A 556 19.50 9.20 5.91
CA PHE A 556 20.63 9.97 6.40
C PHE A 556 20.78 9.80 7.91
N ALA A 557 22.01 9.71 8.41
CA ALA A 557 22.26 9.67 9.84
C ALA A 557 21.78 10.98 10.49
N LYS A 558 21.51 10.93 11.79
CA LYS A 558 20.91 12.06 12.54
C LYS A 558 21.85 13.25 12.61
N GLU A 559 23.14 12.96 12.72
CA GLU A 559 24.24 13.91 12.84
C GLU A 559 24.62 14.56 11.49
N SER A 560 24.15 14.01 10.36
CA SER A 560 24.48 14.58 9.06
C SER A 560 23.85 15.97 8.89
N VAL A 561 24.56 16.85 8.19
CA VAL A 561 24.08 18.21 7.86
C VAL A 561 22.72 18.19 7.17
N VAL A 562 22.46 17.16 6.35
CA VAL A 562 21.18 16.93 5.67
C VAL A 562 20.05 16.73 6.67
N SER A 563 20.21 15.81 7.62
CA SER A 563 19.19 15.54 8.63
C SER A 563 18.99 16.70 9.60
N GLN A 564 20.07 17.38 9.97
CA GLN A 564 19.98 18.55 10.86
C GLN A 564 19.22 19.70 10.21
N ARG A 565 19.48 19.98 8.93
CA ARG A 565 18.79 21.02 8.18
C ARG A 565 17.33 20.69 7.96
N GLU A 566 17.03 19.48 7.47
CA GLU A 566 15.67 19.16 7.06
C GLU A 566 14.79 18.74 8.24
N CYS A 567 15.33 17.94 9.16
CA CYS A 567 14.53 17.31 10.22
C CYS A 567 15.02 17.65 11.64
N GLY A 568 16.00 18.54 11.80
CA GLY A 568 16.63 18.84 13.08
C GLY A 568 15.76 19.58 14.10
N GLY A 569 14.63 20.15 13.67
CA GLY A 569 13.80 21.06 14.46
C GLY A 569 14.48 22.42 14.59
N ALA A 570 13.72 23.52 14.55
CA ALA A 570 14.28 24.84 14.79
C ALA A 570 14.88 24.86 16.20
N THR A 571 16.21 24.99 16.30
CA THR A 571 16.80 25.62 17.48
C THR A 571 16.13 26.98 17.60
N THR A 572 15.35 27.17 18.65
CA THR A 572 14.91 28.49 19.10
C THR A 572 16.17 29.35 19.24
N THR A 573 16.45 30.14 18.21
CA THR A 573 17.34 31.29 18.31
C THR A 573 16.68 32.21 19.31
N THR A 574 17.11 32.10 20.56
CA THR A 574 16.95 33.14 21.55
C THR A 574 17.56 34.39 20.92
N SER A 575 16.68 35.29 20.46
CA SER A 575 17.08 36.63 20.10
C SER A 575 17.73 37.24 21.34
N ASN A 576 19.04 37.43 21.29
CA ASN A 576 19.75 38.32 22.19
C ASN A 576 19.13 39.70 22.01
N GLY A 577 18.18 40.03 22.88
CA GLY A 577 17.70 41.39 23.06
C GLY A 577 18.87 42.25 23.52
N MET A 578 19.48 42.96 22.56
CA MET A 578 20.26 44.15 22.89
C MET A 578 19.30 45.15 23.52
N ALA A 579 19.45 45.31 24.83
CA ALA A 579 18.96 46.48 25.54
C ALA A 579 19.72 47.71 24.98
N SER A 580 19.04 48.56 24.21
CA SER A 580 19.47 49.94 24.02
C SER A 580 18.65 50.83 24.96
N THR A 581 19.30 51.25 26.04
CA THR A 581 19.03 52.51 26.74
C THR A 581 19.02 53.68 25.75
N VAL A 582 17.93 54.44 25.68
CA VAL A 582 17.75 55.85 26.10
C VAL A 582 16.25 56.14 26.09
#